data_AF-A0A366XVN0-F1
#
_entry.id   AF-A0A366XVN0-F1
#
_cell.length_a   1.000
_cell.length_b   1.000
_cell.length_c   1.000
_cell.angle_alpha   90.00
_cell.angle_beta   90.00
_cell.angle_gamma   90.00
#
_symmetry.space_group_name_H-M   'P 1'
#
loop_
_entity.id
_entity.type
_entity.pdbx_description
1 polymer ?
#
loop_
_entity_poly.entity_id
_entity_poly.type
_entity_poly.pdbx_seq_one_letter_code
_entity_poly.pdbx_strand_id
1 'polypeptide(L)'
;MQPTKENNEVVKIDETRIKVLLRSCMGCDGGNLEGVPGDGPNLHNIGARYTKEEIRDILVNGKGNGSMPKGLLEDGKAKEDDLEMLVEWLSQYQ
;
A
#
# COMPACT_ATOMS: atom_id res chain seq x y z
N MET A 1 -27.67 -22.06 12.51
CA MET A 1 -28.00 -20.63 12.69
C MET A 1 -26.67 -19.88 12.83
N GLN A 2 -26.33 -19.00 11.90
CA GLN A 2 -25.27 -18.01 12.10
C GLN A 2 -25.81 -16.88 13.00
N PRO A 3 -24.99 -16.37 13.93
CA PRO A 3 -24.56 -14.96 13.90
C PRO A 3 -23.07 -14.85 14.32
N THR A 4 -22.23 -13.86 14.00
CA THR A 4 -22.31 -12.58 13.25
C THR A 4 -20.87 -12.24 12.84
N LYS A 5 -20.71 -11.62 11.67
CA LYS A 5 -19.46 -11.01 11.19
C LYS A 5 -19.09 -9.83 12.08
N GLU A 6 -17.97 -9.91 12.80
CA GLU A 6 -17.24 -8.72 13.27
C GLU A 6 -15.81 -9.14 13.63
N ASN A 7 -14.99 -9.38 12.61
CA ASN A 7 -13.61 -9.76 12.80
C ASN A 7 -12.79 -8.47 12.81
N ASN A 8 -12.86 -7.73 13.91
CA ASN A 8 -11.88 -6.71 14.27
C ASN A 8 -10.56 -7.39 14.67
N GLU A 9 -9.97 -8.13 13.74
CA GLU A 9 -8.58 -8.53 13.85
C GLU A 9 -7.80 -7.33 13.36
N VAL A 10 -7.34 -6.49 14.29
CA VAL A 10 -6.41 -5.42 14.00
C VAL A 10 -5.26 -6.08 13.25
N VAL A 11 -5.13 -5.81 11.94
CA VAL A 11 -4.00 -6.29 11.15
C VAL A 11 -2.77 -5.81 11.89
N LYS A 12 -2.03 -6.75 12.49
CA LYS A 12 -0.85 -6.41 13.29
C LYS A 12 0.16 -5.83 12.32
N ILE A 13 0.33 -4.51 12.33
CA ILE A 13 1.27 -3.82 11.47
C ILE A 13 2.68 -4.21 11.91
N ASP A 14 3.33 -5.07 11.13
CA ASP A 14 4.75 -5.35 11.27
C ASP A 14 5.52 -4.24 10.53
N GLU A 15 5.93 -3.21 11.29
CA GLU A 15 6.70 -2.09 10.75
C GLU A 15 8.00 -2.53 10.05
N THR A 16 8.61 -3.63 10.50
CA THR A 16 9.83 -4.16 9.87
C THR A 16 9.49 -4.72 8.50
N ARG A 17 8.36 -5.43 8.38
CA ARG A 17 7.85 -5.94 7.11
C ARG A 17 7.46 -4.80 6.17
N ILE A 18 6.74 -3.79 6.65
CA ILE A 18 6.37 -2.60 5.87
C ILE A 18 7.60 -1.91 5.27
N LYS A 19 8.68 -1.73 6.05
CA LYS A 19 9.95 -1.16 5.54
C LYS A 19 10.58 -1.99 4.42
N VAL A 20 10.34 -3.30 4.38
CA VAL A 20 10.80 -4.15 3.26
C VAL A 20 9.96 -3.91 2.01
N LEU A 21 8.64 -3.82 2.17
CA LEU A 21 7.70 -3.60 1.07
C LEU A 21 7.88 -2.21 0.44
N LEU A 22 8.02 -1.18 1.27
CA LEU A 22 8.19 0.21 0.83
C LEU A 22 9.48 0.46 0.04
N ARG A 23 10.51 -0.38 0.18
CA ARG A 23 11.76 -0.22 -0.59
C ARG A 23 11.52 -0.23 -2.09
N SER A 24 10.54 -0.99 -2.57
CA SER A 24 10.17 -1.01 -3.99
C SER A 24 9.45 0.27 -4.42
N CYS A 25 8.70 0.90 -3.51
CA CYS A 25 7.93 2.13 -3.77
C CYS A 25 8.83 3.37 -3.73
N MET A 26 9.76 3.43 -2.77
CA MET A 26 10.65 4.56 -2.54
C MET A 26 11.50 4.97 -3.76
N GLY A 27 11.72 4.04 -4.70
CA GLY A 27 12.45 4.32 -5.93
C GLY A 27 11.74 5.30 -6.87
N CYS A 28 10.41 5.30 -6.88
CA CYS A 28 9.60 6.18 -7.73
C CYS A 28 8.90 7.27 -6.91
N ASP A 29 8.44 6.94 -5.70
CA ASP A 29 7.68 7.84 -4.84
C ASP A 29 8.55 8.60 -3.83
N GLY A 30 9.87 8.40 -3.82
CA GLY A 30 10.80 9.11 -2.93
C GLY A 30 11.09 8.34 -1.63
N GLY A 31 12.25 8.63 -1.03
CA GLY A 31 12.76 7.88 0.13
C GLY A 31 11.85 7.95 1.37
N ASN A 32 11.05 9.00 1.48
CA ASN A 32 10.02 9.20 2.48
C ASN A 32 8.63 9.33 1.82
N LEU A 33 8.43 8.76 0.63
CA LEU A 33 7.16 8.84 -0.10
C LEU A 33 6.67 10.27 -0.39
N GLU A 34 7.62 11.22 -0.43
CA GLU A 34 7.39 12.64 -0.65
C GLU A 34 7.11 12.99 -2.12
N GLY A 35 7.22 12.00 -3.01
CA GLY A 35 7.11 12.12 -4.45
C GLY A 35 8.44 12.52 -5.11
N VAL A 36 8.62 12.08 -6.35
CA VAL A 36 9.74 12.49 -7.20
C VAL A 36 9.16 13.08 -8.48
N PRO A 37 9.41 14.37 -8.80
CA PRO A 37 8.86 15.00 -9.99
C PRO A 37 9.22 14.23 -11.27
N GLY A 38 8.20 13.69 -11.95
CA GLY A 38 8.36 12.93 -13.19
C GLY A 38 8.39 11.40 -13.01
N ASP A 39 8.68 10.91 -11.80
CA ASP A 39 8.79 9.47 -11.52
C ASP A 39 7.63 8.94 -10.67
N GLY A 40 7.15 9.69 -9.67
CA GLY A 40 6.07 9.23 -8.80
C GLY A 40 5.41 10.34 -7.97
N PRO A 41 4.12 10.22 -7.64
CA PRO A 41 3.39 11.21 -6.86
C PRO A 41 3.83 11.25 -5.39
N ASN A 42 3.55 12.36 -4.73
CA ASN A 42 3.63 12.44 -3.28
C ASN A 42 2.52 11.56 -2.65
N LEU A 43 2.88 10.67 -1.72
CA LEU A 43 1.96 9.78 -1.01
C LEU A 43 1.67 10.22 0.43
N HIS A 44 2.23 11.34 0.92
CA HIS A 44 1.80 11.94 2.18
C HIS A 44 0.29 12.21 2.14
N ASN A 45 -0.39 11.95 3.26
CA ASN A 45 -1.85 12.02 3.39
C ASN A 45 -2.62 11.21 2.33
N ILE A 46 -2.07 10.09 1.84
CA ILE A 46 -2.78 9.23 0.88
C ILE A 46 -4.08 8.68 1.47
N GLY A 47 -4.11 8.36 2.77
CA GLY A 47 -5.31 7.91 3.47
C GLY A 47 -6.44 8.95 3.58
N ALA A 48 -6.12 10.24 3.40
CA ALA A 48 -7.13 11.29 3.30
C ALA A 48 -7.66 11.47 1.86
N ARG A 49 -6.94 10.94 0.87
CA ARG A 49 -7.25 11.07 -0.56
C ARG A 49 -7.92 9.84 -1.14
N TYR A 50 -7.66 8.66 -0.58
CA TYR A 50 -8.15 7.38 -1.05
C TYR A 50 -8.64 6.50 0.09
N THR A 51 -9.67 5.71 -0.16
CA THR A 51 -10.11 4.66 0.79
C THR A 51 -9.15 3.47 0.77
N LYS A 52 -9.26 2.56 1.76
CA LYS A 52 -8.47 1.31 1.79
C LYS A 52 -8.68 0.48 0.53
N GLU A 53 -9.92 0.41 0.04
CA GLU A 53 -10.27 -0.33 -1.17
C GLU A 53 -9.63 0.30 -2.42
N GLU A 54 -9.59 1.63 -2.51
CA GLU A 54 -8.93 2.33 -3.61
C GLU A 54 -7.41 2.19 -3.55
N ILE A 55 -6.81 2.25 -2.36
CA ILE A 55 -5.37 2.00 -2.16
C ILE A 55 -5.02 0.57 -2.57
N ARG A 56 -5.83 -0.41 -2.13
CA ARG A 56 -5.70 -1.81 -2.54
C ARG A 56 -5.74 -1.95 -4.06
N ASP A 57 -6.74 -1.34 -4.70
CA ASP A 57 -6.90 -1.40 -6.15
C ASP A 57 -5.68 -0.83 -6.87
N ILE A 58 -5.16 0.33 -6.42
CA ILE A 58 -3.96 0.95 -6.97
C ILE A 58 -2.72 0.05 -6.83
N LEU A 59 -2.54 -0.59 -5.66
CA LEU A 59 -1.40 -1.49 -5.44
C LEU A 59 -1.46 -2.77 -6.28
N VAL A 60 -2.67 -3.29 -6.54
CA VAL A 60 -2.88 -4.51 -7.32
C VAL A 60 -2.81 -4.22 -8.82
N ASN A 61 -3.52 -3.18 -9.28
CA ASN A 61 -3.75 -2.91 -10.70
C ASN A 61 -2.82 -1.83 -11.27
N GLY A 62 -2.03 -1.15 -10.43
CA GLY A 62 -1.25 0.01 -10.83
C GLY A 62 -2.12 1.24 -11.07
N LYS A 63 -1.51 2.34 -11.54
CA LYS A 63 -2.20 3.63 -11.79
C LYS A 63 -1.48 4.46 -12.86
N GLY A 64 -2.19 5.47 -13.37
CA GLY A 64 -1.60 6.52 -14.21
C GLY A 64 -1.26 6.04 -15.62
N ASN A 65 -2.12 5.20 -16.23
CA ASN A 65 -1.87 4.61 -17.54
C ASN A 65 -0.53 3.86 -17.65
N GLY A 66 -0.11 3.20 -16.56
CA GLY A 66 1.11 2.41 -16.49
C GLY A 66 2.31 3.11 -15.85
N SER A 67 2.18 4.38 -15.42
CA SER A 67 3.22 5.05 -14.64
C SER A 67 3.53 4.32 -13.33
N MET A 68 2.50 3.81 -12.66
CA MET A 68 2.67 2.86 -11.56
C MET A 68 2.37 1.45 -12.09
N PRO A 69 3.37 0.57 -12.18
CA PRO A 69 3.16 -0.79 -12.67
C PRO A 69 2.31 -1.61 -11.70
N LYS A 70 1.56 -2.55 -12.24
CA LYS A 70 0.85 -3.57 -11.46
C LYS A 70 1.81 -4.66 -10.98
N GLY A 71 1.39 -5.45 -9.99
CA GLY A 71 2.14 -6.63 -9.55
C GLY A 71 3.42 -6.33 -8.77
N LEU A 72 3.58 -5.12 -8.21
CA LEU A 72 4.75 -4.73 -7.41
C LEU A 72 5.00 -5.60 -6.17
N LEU A 73 3.96 -6.34 -5.74
CA LEU A 73 4.00 -7.28 -4.63
C LEU A 73 4.13 -8.75 -5.10
N GLU A 74 4.08 -9.03 -6.40
CA GLU A 74 4.01 -10.40 -6.95
C GLU A 74 5.39 -11.09 -7.07
N ASP A 75 6.50 -10.35 -7.03
CA ASP A 75 7.89 -10.85 -7.24
C ASP A 75 8.43 -11.74 -6.08
N GLY A 76 7.58 -12.50 -5.40
CA GLY A 76 7.93 -13.40 -4.29
C GLY A 76 8.41 -12.68 -3.03
N LYS A 77 8.38 -11.35 -3.03
CA LYS A 77 8.72 -10.52 -1.88
C LYS A 77 7.54 -10.33 -0.93
N ALA A 78 6.31 -10.41 -1.41
CA ALA A 78 5.12 -10.27 -0.59
C ALA A 78 4.57 -11.63 -0.11
N LYS A 79 4.03 -11.63 1.10
CA LYS A 79 3.20 -12.68 1.70
C LYS A 79 1.73 -12.34 1.45
N GLU A 80 0.87 -13.33 1.67
CA GLU A 80 -0.59 -13.20 1.49
C GLU A 80 -1.17 -12.00 2.25
N ASP A 81 -0.71 -11.75 3.48
CA ASP A 81 -1.20 -10.65 4.33
C ASP A 81 -0.49 -9.30 4.09
N ASP A 82 0.58 -9.25 3.29
CA ASP A 82 1.37 -8.03 3.13
C ASP A 82 0.61 -6.93 2.41
N LEU A 83 -0.25 -7.30 1.45
CA LEU A 83 -1.09 -6.32 0.76
C LEU A 83 -2.06 -5.67 1.74
N GLU A 84 -2.75 -6.44 2.59
CA GLU A 84 -3.65 -5.88 3.62
C GLU A 84 -2.89 -4.98 4.59
N MET A 85 -1.71 -5.42 5.03
CA MET A 85 -0.89 -4.66 5.97
C MET A 85 -0.40 -3.34 5.36
N LEU A 86 0.04 -3.35 4.10
CA LEU A 86 0.49 -2.16 3.40
C LEU A 86 -0.66 -1.21 3.11
N VAL A 87 -1.84 -1.72 2.73
CA VAL A 87 -3.07 -0.94 2.57
C VAL A 87 -3.46 -0.26 3.88
N GLU A 88 -3.47 -1.01 4.98
CA GLU A 88 -3.76 -0.48 6.31
C GLU A 88 -2.79 0.64 6.66
N TRP A 89 -1.49 0.39 6.51
CA TRP A 89 -0.45 1.37 6.83
C TRP A 89 -0.56 2.64 5.96
N LEU A 90 -0.72 2.52 4.65
CA LEU A 90 -0.89 3.66 3.74
C LEU A 90 -2.17 4.45 4.04
N SER A 91 -3.25 3.78 4.43
CA SER A 91 -4.51 4.46 4.80
C SER A 91 -4.37 5.33 6.05
N GLN A 92 -3.32 5.12 6.85
CA GLN A 92 -3.00 5.92 8.04
C GLN A 92 -1.81 6.87 7.80
N TYR A 93 -1.17 6.78 6.62
CA TYR A 93 0.04 7.52 6.31
C TYR A 93 -0.26 8.98 5.97
N GLN A 94 0.43 9.90 6.67
CA GLN A 94 0.23 11.35 6.62
C GLN A 94 1.49 12.09 6.19
#